data_AF-A0A5R8KBG5-F1
#
_entry.id   AF-A0A5R8KBG5-F1
#
_cell.length_a   1.000
_cell.length_b   1.000
_cell.length_c   1.000
_cell.angle_alpha   90.00
_cell.angle_beta   90.00
_cell.angle_gamma   90.00
#
_symmetry.space_group_name_H-M   'P 1'
#
loop_
_entity.id
_entity.type
_entity.pdbx_description
1 polymer ?
#
loop_
_entity_poly.entity_id
_entity_poly.type
_entity_poly.pdbx_seq_one_letter_code
_entity_poly.pdbx_strand_id
1 'polypeptide(L)'
;MSKLTLHVPEELIVAAKNEAAMRRVSVSKLVSDFFAFLAANKGAAGNDDGEDLAPRTRRLARCIPDADVEDYIDHLERKHS
;
A
#
# COMPACT_ATOMS: atom_id res chain seq x y z
N MET A 1 2.04 -12.11 21.78
CA MET A 1 1.90 -10.68 21.48
C MET A 1 3.18 -9.98 21.88
N SER A 2 3.84 -9.28 20.95
CA SER A 2 4.95 -8.39 21.25
C SER A 2 4.42 -6.97 21.52
N LYS A 3 4.99 -6.27 22.51
CA LYS A 3 4.62 -4.88 22.84
C LYS A 3 5.77 -3.95 22.43
N LEU A 4 5.48 -2.99 21.57
CA LEU A 4 6.38 -1.90 21.21
C LEU A 4 5.94 -0.64 21.95
N THR A 5 6.88 0.03 22.62
CA THR A 5 6.63 1.33 23.27
C THR A 5 7.59 2.35 22.65
N LEU A 6 7.03 3.46 22.16
CA LEU A 6 7.77 4.51 21.47
C LEU A 6 7.58 5.82 22.21
N HIS A 7 8.63 6.64 22.24
CA HIS A 7 8.50 8.03 22.66
C HIS A 7 7.96 8.84 21.49
N VAL A 8 6.76 9.40 21.64
CA VAL A 8 6.08 10.18 20.60
C VAL A 8 5.66 11.52 21.20
N PRO A 9 5.99 12.66 20.55
CA PRO A 9 5.50 13.97 20.95
C PRO A 9 3.98 14.02 21.12
N GLU A 10 3.50 14.74 22.14
CA GLU A 10 2.07 14.88 22.47
C GLU A 10 1.23 15.31 21.25
N GLU A 11 1.74 16.26 20.48
CA GLU A 11 1.09 16.79 19.27
C GLU A 11 0.83 15.71 18.21
N LEU A 12 1.75 14.76 18.03
CA LEU A 12 1.59 13.65 17.09
C LEU A 12 0.61 12.61 17.62
N ILE A 13 0.53 12.43 18.95
CA ILE A 13 -0.48 11.55 19.56
C ILE A 13 -1.88 12.10 19.29
N VAL A 14 -2.07 13.41 19.42
CA VAL A 14 -3.35 14.08 19.11
C VAL A 14 -3.70 13.92 17.63
N ALA A 15 -2.75 14.18 16.74
CA ALA A 15 -2.95 14.00 15.30
C ALA A 15 -3.35 12.56 14.95
N ALA A 16 -2.65 11.56 15.51
CA ALA A 16 -2.96 10.14 15.27
C ALA A 16 -4.35 9.74 15.79
N LYS A 17 -4.77 10.26 16.95
CA LYS A 17 -6.11 10.02 17.49
C LYS A 17 -7.21 10.62 16.60
N ASN A 18 -7.00 11.84 16.11
CA ASN A 18 -7.95 12.50 15.23
C ASN A 18 -8.10 11.74 13.90
N GLU A 19 -6.99 11.30 13.32
CA GLU A 19 -6.99 10.50 12.09
C GLU A 19 -7.71 9.16 12.29
N ALA A 20 -7.43 8.48 13.41
CA ALA A 20 -8.07 7.22 13.76
C ALA A 20 -9.59 7.39 13.94
N ALA A 21 -10.03 8.46 14.60
CA ALA A 21 -11.45 8.80 14.77
C ALA A 21 -12.12 9.08 13.42
N MET A 22 -11.48 9.85 12.54
CA MET A 22 -11.98 10.15 11.20
C MET A 22 -12.17 8.87 10.37
N ARG A 23 -11.21 7.95 10.43
CA ARG A 23 -11.25 6.64 9.75
C ARG A 23 -12.08 5.58 10.48
N ARG A 24 -12.65 5.90 11.65
CA ARG A 24 -13.41 4.97 12.52
C ARG A 24 -12.64 3.70 12.90
N VAL A 25 -11.34 3.83 13.18
CA VAL A 25 -10.47 2.73 13.63
C VAL A 25 -9.74 3.12 14.91
N SER A 26 -9.09 2.16 15.58
CA SER A 26 -8.21 2.45 16.70
C SER A 26 -6.82 2.89 16.21
N VAL A 27 -6.11 3.67 17.03
CA VAL A 27 -4.71 4.04 16.75
C VAL A 27 -3.83 2.81 16.60
N SER A 28 -4.04 1.77 17.43
CA SER A 28 -3.32 0.51 17.31
C SER A 28 -3.56 -0.17 15.97
N LYS A 29 -4.80 -0.14 15.44
CA LYS A 29 -5.12 -0.69 14.12
C LYS A 29 -4.45 0.12 13.02
N LEU A 30 -4.50 1.45 13.09
CA LEU A 30 -3.84 2.33 12.12
C LEU A 30 -2.32 2.05 12.04
N VAL A 31 -1.66 1.92 13.19
CA VAL A 31 -0.23 1.61 13.25
C VAL A 31 0.07 0.18 12.78
N SER A 32 -0.80 -0.78 13.13
CA SER A 32 -0.67 -2.18 12.66
C SER A 32 -0.79 -2.27 11.15
N ASP A 33 -1.76 -1.58 10.57
CA ASP A 33 -1.99 -1.54 9.12
C ASP A 33 -0.79 -0.86 8.41
N PHE A 34 -0.22 0.20 9.01
CA PHE A 34 1.02 0.82 8.50
C PHE A 34 2.23 -0.12 8.56
N PHE A 35 2.43 -0.85 9.65
CA PHE A 35 3.52 -1.83 9.74
C PHE A 35 3.33 -3.00 8.78
N ALA A 36 2.09 -3.44 8.56
CA ALA A 36 1.78 -4.45 7.56
C ALA A 36 2.11 -3.96 6.14
N PHE A 37 1.75 -2.70 5.82
CA PHE A 37 2.13 -2.06 4.57
C PHE A 37 3.65 -1.97 4.42
N LEU A 38 4.38 -1.52 5.45
CA LEU A 38 5.85 -1.47 5.41
C LEU A 38 6.47 -2.86 5.23
N ALA A 39 5.92 -3.90 5.85
CA ALA A 39 6.41 -5.27 5.70
C ALA A 39 6.18 -5.79 4.26
N ALA A 40 5.02 -5.49 3.67
CA ALA A 40 4.72 -5.81 2.29
C ALA A 40 5.66 -5.07 1.32
N ASN A 41 5.85 -3.76 1.52
CA ASN A 41 6.72 -2.94 0.67
C ASN A 41 8.21 -3.26 0.85
N LYS A 42 8.62 -3.80 1.99
CA LYS A 42 10.01 -4.27 2.18
C LYS A 42 10.27 -5.60 1.45
N GLY A 43 9.22 -6.36 1.11
CA GLY A 43 9.30 -7.46 0.15
C GLY A 43 9.40 -6.97 -1.29
N ALA A 44 8.81 -5.81 -1.60
CA ALA A 44 8.74 -5.26 -2.96
C ALA A 44 9.88 -4.28 -3.32
N ALA A 45 10.60 -3.73 -2.34
CA ALA A 45 11.88 -3.06 -2.56
C ALA A 45 12.96 -4.01 -3.14
N GLY A 46 12.66 -5.31 -3.24
CA GLY A 46 13.49 -6.33 -3.85
C GLY A 46 13.17 -6.66 -5.30
N ASN A 47 11.99 -6.31 -5.84
CA ASN A 47 11.59 -6.37 -7.26
C ASN A 47 10.07 -6.10 -7.36
N ASP A 48 9.66 -5.25 -8.29
CA ASP A 48 8.36 -5.32 -8.97
C ASP A 48 7.07 -4.80 -8.27
N ASP A 49 7.00 -3.49 -7.99
CA ASP A 49 5.74 -2.82 -7.53
C ASP A 49 4.88 -2.27 -8.70
N GLY A 50 5.10 -2.72 -9.94
CA GLY A 50 4.37 -2.18 -11.09
C GLY A 50 4.49 -2.93 -12.42
N GLU A 51 5.26 -4.00 -12.54
CA GLU A 51 5.27 -4.87 -13.73
C GLU A 51 4.23 -6.00 -13.61
N ASP A 52 3.96 -6.51 -12.41
CA ASP A 52 3.03 -7.64 -12.23
C ASP A 52 1.54 -7.25 -12.13
N LEU A 53 1.24 -5.96 -11.98
CA LEU A 53 -0.13 -5.46 -12.01
C LEU A 53 -0.64 -5.38 -13.46
N ALA A 54 -1.84 -5.89 -13.69
CA ALA A 54 -2.50 -5.77 -14.97
C ALA A 54 -2.61 -4.28 -15.41
N PRO A 55 -2.47 -3.94 -16.70
CA PRO A 55 -2.48 -2.55 -17.17
C PRO A 55 -3.66 -1.70 -16.66
N ARG A 56 -4.86 -2.29 -16.56
CA ARG A 56 -6.02 -1.61 -15.98
C ARG A 56 -5.86 -1.28 -14.50
N THR A 57 -5.30 -2.18 -13.70
CA THR A 57 -5.06 -1.93 -12.27
C THR A 57 -3.92 -0.92 -12.07
N ARG A 58 -2.91 -0.93 -12.95
CA ARG A 58 -1.85 0.11 -12.98
C ARG A 58 -2.38 1.50 -13.29
N ARG A 59 -3.33 1.61 -14.22
CA ARG A 59 -4.03 2.88 -14.51
C ARG A 59 -4.83 3.37 -13.30
N LEU A 60 -5.54 2.48 -12.60
CA LEU A 60 -6.24 2.81 -11.35
C LEU A 60 -5.28 3.27 -10.24
N ALA A 61 -4.10 2.67 -10.15
CA ALA A 61 -3.05 3.05 -9.23
C ALA A 61 -2.24 4.29 -9.67
N ARG A 62 -2.57 4.91 -10.81
CA ARG A 62 -1.85 6.03 -11.44
C ARG A 62 -0.38 5.73 -11.80
N CYS A 63 -0.03 4.47 -11.98
CA CYS A 63 1.32 4.05 -12.40
C CYS A 63 1.54 4.21 -13.91
N ILE A 64 0.47 4.19 -14.71
CA ILE A 64 0.50 4.48 -16.15
C ILE A 64 -0.69 5.38 -16.55
N PRO A 65 -0.48 6.37 -17.44
CA PRO A 65 -1.49 7.38 -17.76
C PRO A 65 -2.59 6.86 -18.70
N ASP A 66 -2.24 5.99 -19.64
CA ASP A 66 -3.19 5.33 -20.54
C ASP A 66 -2.78 3.87 -20.70
N ALA A 67 -3.76 2.99 -20.60
CA ALA A 67 -3.60 1.56 -20.75
C ALA A 67 -4.69 1.10 -21.71
N ASP A 68 -4.29 0.61 -22.88
CA ASP A 68 -5.21 0.17 -23.92
C ASP A 68 -5.49 -1.35 -23.82
N VAL A 69 -6.40 -1.83 -24.66
CA VAL A 69 -6.75 -3.24 -24.77
C VAL A 69 -5.56 -4.06 -25.26
N GLU A 70 -4.77 -3.52 -26.19
CA GLU A 70 -3.54 -4.15 -26.68
C GLU A 70 -2.52 -4.35 -25.54
N ASP A 71 -2.31 -3.36 -24.68
CA ASP A 71 -1.42 -3.47 -23.52
C ASP A 71 -1.87 -4.59 -22.57
N TYR A 72 -3.18 -4.80 -22.47
CA TYR A 72 -3.78 -5.86 -21.65
C TYR A 72 -3.59 -7.24 -22.27
N ILE A 73 -3.71 -7.37 -23.59
CA ILE A 73 -3.44 -8.61 -24.30
C ILE A 73 -1.97 -8.99 -24.14
N ASP A 74 -1.03 -8.06 -24.39
CA ASP A 74 0.41 -8.28 -24.23
C ASP A 74 0.78 -8.71 -22.81
N HIS A 75 0.14 -8.13 -21.79
CA HIS A 75 0.31 -8.54 -20.41
C HIS A 75 -0.17 -9.98 -20.18
N LEU A 76 -1.33 -10.36 -20.72
CA LEU A 76 -1.87 -11.72 -20.58
C LEU A 76 -1.00 -12.76 -21.30
N GLU A 77 -0.50 -12.45 -22.50
CA GLU A 77 0.39 -13.34 -23.25
C GLU A 77 1.70 -13.59 -22.50
N ARG A 78 2.28 -12.52 -21.93
CA ARG A 78 3.49 -12.64 -21.09
C ARG A 78 3.23 -13.42 -19.81
N LYS A 79 2.05 -13.26 -19.20
CA LYS A 79 1.67 -13.91 -17.93
C LYS A 79 1.36 -15.40 -18.07
N HIS A 80 0.90 -15.83 -19.25
CA HIS A 80 0.40 -17.18 -19.50
C HIS A 80 1.25 -18.00 -20.49
N SER A 81 2.42 -17.51 -20.92
CA SER A 81 3.48 -18.31 -21.57
C SER A 81 4.34 -19.03 -20.53
#